data_AF-G7GYA7-F1
#
_entry.id   AF-G7GYA7-F1
#
_cell.length_a   1.000
_cell.length_b   1.000
_cell.length_c   1.000
_cell.angle_alpha   90.00
_cell.angle_beta   90.00
_cell.angle_gamma   90.00
#
_symmetry.space_group_name_H-M   'P 1'
#
loop_
_entity.id
_entity.type
_entity.pdbx_description
1 polymer ?
#
loop_
_entity_poly.entity_id
_entity_poly.type
_entity_poly.pdbx_seq_one_letter_code
_entity_poly.pdbx_strand_id
1 'polypeptide(L)'
;MSGTVFHHSDGSISVRADTGIAVVPVTVGDDAVRVTVDAAFPDRVVDLAAASPEALRTRAARFRDGDSVRRIAAAADGEVVDAPVLADAWARIATVAAVDAVHLGPLDDAVVHLDTAHARALAGDPDADRYYAFGAAVVDRLVDELRAAQAHGPVVARTAEAVEAASAAVFRPGRRAALLRALTDADDVTDRAWQSLSADVADPSPTLALSLNRAVTVDAGLADLAPLRPRLLRFDGPDEPEISVRHLGDGTVVLAAALRNGVDETTEQAAGIFAVVADARSGEPVAHAPAVLADGQIRARVALNGADPHSIRCAFLDSTANLDALRLDPTGIALTRIDRYCRYAWSQHRLAGALRAALGAGNTAAEIDRAQAAADTALSIAVDAADTTLGLVRQLRRKRRDTTDLARRAAALNRFRDVCAAPPAVAGPTGPTLAELCSVALG
;
A
#
# COMPACT_ATOMS: atom_id res chain seq x y z
N MET A 1 16.40 6.96 -17.09
CA MET A 1 17.08 6.39 -15.90
C MET A 1 17.93 5.27 -16.43
N SER A 2 19.20 5.15 -16.04
CA SER A 2 20.07 4.07 -16.49
C SER A 2 20.10 2.92 -15.48
N GLY A 3 20.38 1.72 -15.95
CA GLY A 3 20.62 0.53 -15.16
C GLY A 3 21.74 -0.32 -15.73
N THR A 4 22.34 -1.14 -14.88
CA THR A 4 23.41 -2.07 -15.27
C THR A 4 22.81 -3.45 -15.51
N VAL A 5 23.20 -4.05 -16.64
CA VAL A 5 22.82 -5.42 -17.02
C VAL A 5 23.76 -6.42 -16.34
N PHE A 6 23.20 -7.50 -15.82
CA PHE A 6 23.94 -8.62 -15.25
C PHE A 6 23.48 -9.93 -15.88
N HIS A 7 24.42 -10.74 -16.34
CA HIS A 7 24.19 -12.09 -16.81
C HIS A 7 24.65 -13.10 -15.75
N HIS A 8 23.76 -14.00 -15.37
CA HIS A 8 24.03 -15.00 -14.34
C HIS A 8 24.45 -16.34 -14.98
N SER A 9 25.12 -17.18 -14.20
CA SER A 9 25.62 -18.48 -14.66
C SER A 9 24.51 -19.48 -15.03
N ASP A 10 23.29 -19.26 -14.54
CA ASP A 10 22.10 -20.05 -14.86
C ASP A 10 21.41 -19.61 -16.17
N GLY A 11 21.96 -18.61 -16.86
CA GLY A 11 21.42 -18.05 -18.10
C GLY A 11 20.33 -17.00 -17.88
N SER A 12 20.01 -16.67 -16.62
CA SER A 12 19.12 -15.55 -16.30
C SER A 12 19.81 -14.20 -16.52
N ILE A 13 19.01 -13.18 -16.76
CA ILE A 13 19.45 -11.80 -16.96
C ILE A 13 18.73 -10.89 -15.97
N SER A 14 19.45 -9.92 -15.41
CA SER A 14 18.85 -8.89 -14.57
C SER A 14 19.33 -7.50 -14.92
N VAL A 15 18.50 -6.49 -14.68
CA VAL A 15 18.86 -5.08 -14.83
C VAL A 15 18.56 -4.35 -13.54
N ARG A 16 19.59 -3.75 -12.94
CA ARG A 16 19.43 -2.94 -11.71
C ARG A 16 19.64 -1.48 -12.04
N ALA A 17 18.61 -0.67 -11.82
CA ALA A 17 18.71 0.76 -12.01
C ALA A 17 19.67 1.38 -10.99
N ASP A 18 20.44 2.41 -11.40
CA ASP A 18 21.31 3.17 -10.48
C ASP A 18 20.50 4.21 -9.69
N THR A 19 19.46 3.73 -8.99
CA THR A 19 18.55 4.55 -8.22
C THR A 19 18.27 3.90 -6.87
N GLY A 20 18.05 4.74 -5.86
CA GLY A 20 17.44 4.28 -4.61
C GLY A 20 15.93 4.08 -4.73
N ILE A 21 15.38 3.42 -3.71
CA ILE A 21 13.95 3.28 -3.46
C ILE A 21 13.52 4.35 -2.45
N ALA A 22 12.48 5.11 -2.78
CA ALA A 22 11.84 6.06 -1.89
C ALA A 22 10.81 5.36 -1.01
N VAL A 23 9.83 4.70 -1.65
CA VAL A 23 8.74 3.98 -1.01
C VAL A 23 8.86 2.50 -1.38
N VAL A 24 8.67 1.62 -0.39
CA VAL A 24 8.82 0.15 -0.45
C VAL A 24 8.76 -0.45 -1.88
N PRO A 25 9.72 -1.29 -2.27
CA PRO A 25 9.71 -1.87 -3.61
C PRO A 25 8.54 -2.84 -3.77
N VAL A 26 7.93 -2.85 -4.96
CA VAL A 26 6.85 -3.76 -5.31
C VAL A 26 7.26 -4.57 -6.54
N THR A 27 7.10 -5.89 -6.44
CA THR A 27 7.45 -6.81 -7.53
C THR A 27 6.18 -7.35 -8.18
N VAL A 28 6.10 -7.26 -9.50
CA VAL A 28 5.02 -7.81 -10.33
C VAL A 28 5.62 -8.68 -11.43
N GLY A 29 4.88 -9.67 -11.92
CA GLY A 29 5.36 -10.55 -12.97
C GLY A 29 4.95 -12.00 -12.78
N ASP A 30 5.66 -12.86 -13.50
CA ASP A 30 5.57 -14.32 -13.43
C ASP A 30 6.97 -14.89 -13.16
N ASP A 31 7.09 -16.21 -13.06
CA ASP A 31 8.36 -16.89 -12.84
C ASP A 31 9.40 -16.62 -13.95
N ALA A 32 8.93 -16.24 -15.14
CA ALA A 32 9.78 -16.00 -16.29
C ALA A 32 10.33 -14.57 -16.35
N VAL A 33 9.54 -13.55 -15.96
CA VAL A 33 9.97 -12.15 -15.88
C VAL A 33 9.31 -11.49 -14.68
N ARG A 34 10.16 -11.07 -13.74
CA ARG A 34 9.80 -10.29 -12.55
C ARG A 34 10.30 -8.87 -12.70
N VAL A 35 9.43 -7.90 -12.44
CA VAL A 35 9.71 -6.48 -12.51
C VAL A 35 9.47 -5.87 -11.15
N THR A 36 10.48 -5.23 -10.60
CA THR A 36 10.38 -4.45 -9.37
C THR A 36 10.30 -2.97 -9.72
N VAL A 37 9.40 -2.26 -9.05
CA VAL A 37 9.24 -0.81 -9.13
C VAL A 37 9.29 -0.21 -7.73
N ASP A 38 9.57 1.09 -7.64
CA ASP A 38 9.31 1.87 -6.43
C ASP A 38 7.80 2.16 -6.36
N ALA A 39 7.15 1.95 -5.21
CA ALA A 39 5.72 2.20 -5.07
C ALA A 39 5.32 3.66 -5.39
N ALA A 40 6.24 4.62 -5.21
CA ALA A 40 6.02 6.01 -5.60
C ALA A 40 6.04 6.23 -7.13
N PHE A 41 6.63 5.30 -7.90
CA PHE A 41 6.83 5.40 -9.34
C PHE A 41 6.47 4.06 -10.02
N PRO A 42 5.19 3.65 -10.00
CA PRO A 42 4.79 2.30 -10.41
C PRO A 42 5.00 2.00 -11.91
N ASP A 43 5.33 3.00 -12.72
CA ASP A 43 5.69 2.84 -14.14
C ASP A 43 7.19 2.66 -14.37
N ARG A 44 8.04 2.96 -13.38
CA ARG A 44 9.50 2.99 -13.50
C ARG A 44 10.15 1.77 -12.88
N VAL A 45 10.83 1.00 -13.71
CA VAL A 45 11.53 -0.22 -13.30
C VAL A 45 12.81 0.13 -12.54
N VAL A 46 12.93 -0.41 -11.32
CA VAL A 46 14.12 -0.29 -10.47
C VAL A 46 14.96 -1.56 -10.48
N ASP A 47 14.31 -2.71 -10.64
CA ASP A 47 14.97 -4.00 -10.86
C ASP A 47 14.13 -4.83 -11.84
N LEU A 48 14.80 -5.59 -12.69
CA LEU A 48 14.21 -6.50 -13.66
C LEU A 48 14.97 -7.80 -13.57
N ALA A 49 14.28 -8.92 -13.42
CA ALA A 49 14.87 -10.25 -13.48
C ALA A 49 14.10 -11.09 -14.49
N ALA A 50 14.80 -11.72 -15.43
CA ALA A 50 14.21 -12.63 -16.39
C ALA A 50 14.97 -13.95 -16.42
N ALA A 51 14.24 -15.06 -16.51
CA ALA A 51 14.79 -16.42 -16.55
C ALA A 51 15.71 -16.65 -17.76
N SER A 52 15.52 -15.89 -18.85
CA SER A 52 16.43 -15.85 -19.99
C SER A 52 16.19 -14.59 -20.84
N PRO A 53 17.14 -14.20 -21.71
CA PRO A 53 16.93 -13.14 -22.70
C PRO A 53 15.72 -13.40 -23.61
N GLU A 54 15.43 -14.67 -23.94
CA GLU A 54 14.30 -15.04 -24.80
C GLU A 54 12.96 -14.92 -24.07
N ALA A 55 12.91 -15.30 -22.79
CA ALA A 55 11.74 -15.08 -21.95
C ALA A 55 11.39 -13.59 -21.87
N LEU A 56 12.42 -12.74 -21.76
CA LEU A 56 12.27 -11.29 -21.75
C LEU A 56 11.73 -10.75 -23.09
N ARG A 57 12.29 -11.19 -24.23
CA ARG A 57 11.79 -10.79 -25.57
C ARG A 57 10.35 -11.20 -25.82
N THR A 58 9.98 -12.42 -25.43
CA THR A 58 8.60 -12.93 -25.55
C THR A 58 7.60 -12.07 -24.77
N ARG A 59 8.06 -11.39 -23.71
CA ARG A 59 7.26 -10.53 -22.83
C ARG A 59 7.49 -9.03 -23.09
N ALA A 60 7.97 -8.66 -24.28
CA ALA A 60 8.23 -7.25 -24.62
C ALA A 60 6.98 -6.35 -24.49
N ALA A 61 5.77 -6.89 -24.71
CA ALA A 61 4.51 -6.17 -24.56
C ALA A 61 4.22 -5.68 -23.13
N ARG A 62 4.96 -6.17 -22.11
CA ARG A 62 4.88 -5.67 -20.74
C ARG A 62 5.47 -4.27 -20.59
N PHE A 63 6.27 -3.84 -21.57
CA PHE A 63 7.00 -2.59 -21.56
C PHE A 63 6.49 -1.66 -22.65
N ARG A 64 6.55 -0.36 -22.39
CA ARG A 64 6.08 0.68 -23.31
C ARG A 64 6.88 0.69 -24.61
N ASP A 65 8.18 0.39 -24.52
CA ASP A 65 9.10 0.31 -25.66
C ASP A 65 9.70 -1.10 -25.76
N GLY A 66 9.25 -1.89 -26.73
CA GLY A 66 9.80 -3.21 -27.00
C GLY A 66 11.26 -3.19 -27.47
N ASP A 67 11.76 -2.06 -27.98
CA ASP A 67 13.16 -1.94 -28.39
C ASP A 67 14.10 -1.80 -27.19
N SER A 68 13.66 -1.14 -26.12
CA SER A 68 14.39 -1.13 -24.84
C SER A 68 14.65 -2.56 -24.34
N VAL A 69 13.66 -3.44 -24.46
CA VAL A 69 13.76 -4.84 -24.08
C VAL A 69 14.74 -5.61 -24.96
N ARG A 70 14.69 -5.37 -26.28
CA ARG A 70 15.62 -5.99 -27.23
C ARG A 70 17.07 -5.56 -26.95
N ARG A 71 17.29 -4.29 -26.60
CA ARG A 71 18.60 -3.77 -26.19
C ARG A 71 19.10 -4.46 -24.91
N ILE A 72 18.27 -4.55 -23.88
CA ILE A 72 18.61 -5.24 -22.63
C ILE A 72 18.99 -6.71 -22.91
N ALA A 73 18.18 -7.42 -23.69
CA ALA A 73 18.41 -8.82 -24.01
C ALA A 73 19.65 -9.09 -24.90
N ALA A 74 20.23 -8.05 -25.51
CA ALA A 74 21.42 -8.13 -26.36
C ALA A 74 22.66 -7.50 -25.71
N ALA A 75 22.49 -6.77 -24.59
CA ALA A 75 23.55 -6.08 -23.89
C ALA A 75 24.54 -7.05 -23.24
N ALA A 76 25.81 -6.66 -23.19
CA ALA A 76 26.85 -7.41 -22.51
C ALA A 76 26.69 -7.35 -20.98
N ASP A 77 27.34 -8.27 -20.28
CA ASP A 77 27.44 -8.21 -18.82
C ASP A 77 28.16 -6.93 -18.36
N GLY A 78 27.57 -6.23 -17.39
CA GLY A 78 28.04 -4.95 -16.89
C GLY A 78 27.70 -3.74 -17.78
N GLU A 79 27.03 -3.93 -18.92
CA GLU A 79 26.65 -2.83 -19.80
C GLU A 79 25.58 -1.93 -19.17
N VAL A 80 25.71 -0.62 -19.37
CA VAL A 80 24.75 0.38 -18.90
C VAL A 80 23.73 0.65 -19.99
N VAL A 81 22.47 0.41 -19.67
CA VAL A 81 21.33 0.57 -20.58
C VAL A 81 20.28 1.47 -19.94
N ASP A 82 19.34 1.99 -20.74
CA ASP A 82 18.16 2.65 -20.19
C ASP A 82 17.29 1.63 -19.45
N ALA A 83 16.87 1.95 -18.23
CA ALA A 83 15.88 1.18 -17.51
C ALA A 83 14.56 1.21 -18.28
N PRO A 84 13.90 0.05 -18.49
CA PRO A 84 12.69 0.00 -19.27
C PRO A 84 11.54 0.65 -18.50
N VAL A 85 10.51 1.09 -19.23
CA VAL A 85 9.29 1.68 -18.66
C VAL A 85 8.14 0.72 -18.91
N LEU A 86 7.32 0.49 -17.88
CA LEU A 86 6.17 -0.40 -18.01
C LEU A 86 5.13 0.16 -18.99
N ALA A 87 4.49 -0.74 -19.74
CA ALA A 87 3.28 -0.41 -20.49
C ALA A 87 2.14 -0.10 -19.51
N ASP A 88 1.14 0.68 -19.94
CA ASP A 88 0.11 1.21 -19.04
C ASP A 88 -0.65 0.12 -18.27
N ALA A 89 -0.98 -1.00 -18.90
CA ALA A 89 -1.64 -2.13 -18.22
C ALA A 89 -0.76 -2.73 -17.11
N TRP A 90 0.55 -2.83 -17.32
CA TRP A 90 1.49 -3.33 -16.31
C TRP A 90 1.79 -2.29 -15.22
N ALA A 91 1.84 -1.01 -15.59
CA ALA A 91 1.90 0.08 -14.62
C ALA A 91 0.64 0.12 -13.73
N ARG A 92 -0.54 -0.27 -14.26
CA ARG A 92 -1.75 -0.44 -13.45
C ARG A 92 -1.65 -1.61 -12.48
N ILE A 93 -1.13 -2.77 -12.91
CA ILE A 93 -0.86 -3.91 -12.00
C ILE A 93 0.09 -3.48 -10.88
N ALA A 94 1.18 -2.81 -11.22
CA ALA A 94 2.14 -2.29 -10.25
C ALA A 94 1.51 -1.26 -9.30
N THR A 95 0.63 -0.38 -9.80
CA THR A 95 -0.11 0.58 -8.97
C THR A 95 -1.03 -0.13 -7.97
N VAL A 96 -1.81 -1.12 -8.40
CA VAL A 96 -2.68 -1.88 -7.49
C VAL A 96 -1.87 -2.65 -6.45
N ALA A 97 -0.76 -3.28 -6.87
CA ALA A 97 0.13 -3.98 -5.95
C ALA A 97 0.81 -3.01 -4.95
N ALA A 98 1.12 -1.78 -5.36
CA ALA A 98 1.60 -0.73 -4.47
C ALA A 98 0.54 -0.27 -3.47
N VAL A 99 -0.71 -0.09 -3.92
CA VAL A 99 -1.83 0.24 -3.03
C VAL A 99 -2.03 -0.86 -2.00
N ASP A 100 -2.03 -2.12 -2.43
CA ASP A 100 -2.15 -3.24 -1.52
C ASP A 100 -0.98 -3.29 -0.52
N ALA A 101 0.26 -3.14 -0.97
CA ALA A 101 1.46 -3.30 -0.13
C ALA A 101 1.80 -2.08 0.76
N VAL A 102 1.28 -0.89 0.45
CA VAL A 102 1.77 0.36 1.07
C VAL A 102 0.67 1.21 1.68
N HIS A 103 -0.54 1.22 1.12
CA HIS A 103 -1.56 2.17 1.49
C HIS A 103 -2.01 2.00 2.96
N LEU A 104 -1.99 3.09 3.72
CA LEU A 104 -2.32 3.09 5.16
C LEU A 104 -3.80 3.43 5.44
N GLY A 105 -4.52 4.01 4.47
CA GLY A 105 -5.95 4.34 4.60
C GLY A 105 -6.89 3.11 4.53
N PRO A 106 -8.18 3.29 4.88
CA PRO A 106 -9.13 2.19 5.10
C PRO A 106 -9.67 1.68 3.77
N LEU A 107 -8.90 0.80 3.15
CA LEU A 107 -9.29 0.14 1.93
C LEU A 107 -9.97 -1.19 2.25
N ASP A 108 -11.05 -1.48 1.53
CA ASP A 108 -11.70 -2.77 1.56
C ASP A 108 -10.84 -3.77 0.75
N ASP A 109 -10.22 -4.72 1.45
CA ASP A 109 -9.32 -5.69 0.81
C ASP A 109 -10.04 -6.53 -0.26
N ALA A 110 -11.36 -6.77 -0.14
CA ALA A 110 -12.10 -7.50 -1.17
C ALA A 110 -12.24 -6.66 -2.45
N VAL A 111 -12.36 -5.34 -2.33
CA VAL A 111 -12.32 -4.41 -3.48
C VAL A 111 -10.91 -4.32 -4.07
N VAL A 112 -9.85 -4.36 -3.25
CA VAL A 112 -8.46 -4.45 -3.73
C VAL A 112 -8.22 -5.72 -4.55
N HIS A 113 -8.82 -6.86 -4.16
CA HIS A 113 -8.76 -8.10 -4.95
C HIS A 113 -9.47 -7.96 -6.30
N LEU A 114 -10.61 -7.24 -6.34
CA LEU A 114 -11.30 -6.92 -7.59
C LEU A 114 -10.46 -6.01 -8.51
N ASP A 115 -9.79 -4.99 -7.95
CA ASP A 115 -8.83 -4.15 -8.67
C ASP A 115 -7.68 -4.99 -9.26
N THR A 116 -7.18 -5.96 -8.49
CA THR A 116 -6.10 -6.86 -8.92
C THR A 116 -6.53 -7.71 -10.10
N ALA A 117 -7.73 -8.28 -10.03
CA ALA A 117 -8.31 -9.07 -11.11
C ALA A 117 -8.50 -8.22 -12.38
N HIS A 118 -9.04 -7.02 -12.23
CA HIS A 118 -9.26 -6.09 -13.34
C HIS A 118 -7.95 -5.65 -13.99
N ALA A 119 -6.95 -5.25 -13.20
CA ALA A 119 -5.64 -4.86 -13.71
C ALA A 119 -4.94 -5.98 -14.50
N ARG A 120 -5.07 -7.24 -14.04
CA ARG A 120 -4.56 -8.42 -14.73
C ARG A 120 -5.29 -8.69 -16.04
N ALA A 121 -6.62 -8.57 -16.06
CA ALA A 121 -7.40 -8.70 -17.29
C ALA A 121 -7.01 -7.65 -18.34
N LEU A 122 -6.81 -6.38 -17.93
CA LEU A 122 -6.32 -5.31 -18.83
C LEU A 122 -4.95 -5.63 -19.45
N ALA A 123 -4.10 -6.36 -18.72
CA ALA A 123 -2.79 -6.79 -19.20
C ALA A 123 -2.84 -8.07 -20.06
N GLY A 124 -4.03 -8.66 -20.27
CA GLY A 124 -4.18 -9.92 -20.99
C GLY A 124 -3.59 -11.12 -20.23
N ASP A 125 -3.56 -11.07 -18.89
CA ASP A 125 -3.10 -12.17 -18.06
C ASP A 125 -4.08 -13.35 -18.14
N PRO A 126 -3.65 -14.55 -18.58
CA PRO A 126 -4.54 -15.71 -18.70
C PRO A 126 -5.13 -16.16 -17.36
N ASP A 127 -4.49 -15.83 -16.23
CA ASP A 127 -4.98 -16.19 -14.90
C ASP A 127 -5.99 -15.17 -14.33
N ALA A 128 -6.33 -14.10 -15.06
CA ALA A 128 -7.25 -13.07 -14.58
C ALA A 128 -8.60 -13.63 -14.10
N ASP A 129 -9.15 -14.64 -14.78
CA ASP A 129 -10.41 -15.29 -14.39
C ASP A 129 -10.34 -15.94 -13.01
N ARG A 130 -9.18 -16.49 -12.62
CA ARG A 130 -8.97 -17.05 -11.29
C ARG A 130 -9.04 -15.97 -10.21
N TYR A 131 -8.44 -14.80 -10.46
CA TYR A 131 -8.53 -13.67 -9.54
C TYR A 131 -9.97 -13.13 -9.45
N TYR A 132 -10.67 -13.05 -10.57
CA TYR A 132 -12.07 -12.68 -10.60
C TYR A 132 -12.96 -13.67 -9.84
N ALA A 133 -12.67 -14.97 -9.85
CA ALA A 133 -13.44 -15.94 -9.07
C ALA A 133 -13.40 -15.65 -7.55
N PHE A 134 -12.28 -15.13 -7.05
CA PHE A 134 -12.17 -14.68 -5.65
C PHE A 134 -12.84 -13.32 -5.41
N GLY A 135 -12.73 -12.39 -6.37
CA GLY A 135 -13.31 -11.05 -6.27
C GLY A 135 -14.82 -10.97 -6.58
N ALA A 136 -15.39 -11.94 -7.30
CA ALA A 136 -16.78 -11.86 -7.77
C ALA A 136 -17.80 -11.80 -6.62
N ALA A 137 -17.47 -12.37 -5.46
CA ALA A 137 -18.32 -12.32 -4.28
C ALA A 137 -18.50 -10.89 -3.73
N VAL A 138 -17.54 -9.99 -3.97
CA VAL A 138 -17.65 -8.60 -3.49
C VAL A 138 -18.53 -7.74 -4.39
N VAL A 139 -18.63 -8.07 -5.67
CA VAL A 139 -19.29 -7.21 -6.67
C VAL A 139 -20.76 -6.97 -6.34
N ASP A 140 -21.47 -8.03 -5.91
CA ASP A 140 -22.87 -7.93 -5.54
C ASP A 140 -23.08 -6.95 -4.37
N ARG A 141 -22.30 -7.13 -3.29
CA ARG A 141 -22.32 -6.24 -2.13
C ARG A 141 -21.97 -4.81 -2.51
N LEU A 142 -20.90 -4.63 -3.30
CA LEU A 142 -20.42 -3.32 -3.70
C LEU A 142 -21.47 -2.57 -4.52
N VAL A 143 -22.15 -3.23 -5.46
CA VAL A 143 -23.23 -2.61 -6.24
C VAL A 143 -24.40 -2.20 -5.33
N ASP A 144 -24.76 -3.02 -4.35
CA ASP A 144 -25.82 -2.69 -3.40
C ASP A 144 -25.42 -1.50 -2.50
N GLU A 145 -24.18 -1.44 -2.03
CA GLU A 145 -23.62 -0.33 -1.24
C GLU A 145 -23.58 0.98 -2.04
N LEU A 146 -23.09 0.93 -3.29
CA LEU A 146 -23.07 2.11 -4.18
C LEU A 146 -24.48 2.64 -4.43
N ARG A 147 -25.46 1.75 -4.62
CA ARG A 147 -26.86 2.16 -4.79
C ARG A 147 -27.47 2.74 -3.52
N ALA A 148 -27.19 2.13 -2.36
CA ALA A 148 -27.66 2.63 -1.06
C ALA A 148 -27.08 4.01 -0.74
N ALA A 149 -25.80 4.23 -1.08
CA ALA A 149 -25.12 5.51 -0.95
C ALA A 149 -25.51 6.53 -2.04
N GLN A 150 -26.30 6.12 -3.04
CA GLN A 150 -26.60 6.91 -4.24
C GLN A 150 -25.32 7.42 -4.93
N ALA A 151 -24.26 6.61 -4.90
CA ALA A 151 -22.98 6.91 -5.52
C ALA A 151 -23.12 6.92 -7.05
N HIS A 152 -22.34 7.80 -7.69
CA HIS A 152 -22.37 8.03 -9.14
C HIS A 152 -20.97 8.41 -9.66
N GLY A 153 -20.80 8.47 -10.99
CA GLY A 153 -19.57 8.99 -11.59
C GLY A 153 -18.40 7.99 -11.51
N PRO A 154 -17.16 8.44 -11.25
CA PRO A 154 -15.97 7.61 -11.49
C PRO A 154 -15.90 6.29 -10.69
N VAL A 155 -16.47 6.22 -9.49
CA VAL A 155 -16.54 4.97 -8.71
C VAL A 155 -17.50 3.95 -9.35
N VAL A 156 -18.63 4.40 -9.88
CA VAL A 156 -19.62 3.55 -10.58
C VAL A 156 -19.08 3.11 -11.92
N ALA A 157 -18.52 4.05 -12.70
CA ALA A 157 -17.89 3.76 -13.99
C ALA A 157 -16.75 2.73 -13.84
N ARG A 158 -15.88 2.90 -12.83
CA ARG A 158 -14.78 1.96 -12.58
C ARG A 158 -15.29 0.58 -12.13
N THR A 159 -16.37 0.54 -11.35
CA THR A 159 -17.01 -0.72 -10.98
C THR A 159 -17.58 -1.42 -12.23
N ALA A 160 -18.21 -0.67 -13.13
CA ALA A 160 -18.74 -1.19 -14.39
C ALA A 160 -17.62 -1.74 -15.29
N GLU A 161 -16.52 -0.99 -15.45
CA GLU A 161 -15.31 -1.45 -16.18
C GLU A 161 -14.77 -2.77 -15.60
N ALA A 162 -14.70 -2.89 -14.27
CA ALA A 162 -14.24 -4.10 -13.60
C ALA A 162 -15.16 -5.29 -13.84
N VAL A 163 -16.48 -5.09 -13.84
CA VAL A 163 -17.48 -6.14 -14.13
C VAL A 163 -17.50 -6.50 -15.61
N GLU A 164 -17.28 -5.53 -16.49
CA GLU A 164 -17.25 -5.74 -17.93
C GLU A 164 -16.01 -6.53 -18.36
N ALA A 165 -14.84 -6.25 -17.79
CA ALA A 165 -13.61 -6.96 -18.12
C ALA A 165 -13.60 -8.44 -17.68
N ALA A 166 -14.46 -8.83 -16.74
CA ALA A 166 -14.57 -10.20 -16.28
C ALA A 166 -15.23 -11.12 -17.34
N SER A 167 -14.68 -12.33 -17.49
CA SER A 167 -15.29 -13.38 -18.31
C SER A 167 -16.72 -13.69 -17.85
N ALA A 168 -17.61 -13.93 -18.81
CA ALA A 168 -19.01 -14.27 -18.52
C ALA A 168 -19.15 -15.56 -17.68
N ALA A 169 -18.14 -16.44 -17.69
CA ALA A 169 -18.12 -17.68 -16.92
C ALA A 169 -17.88 -17.47 -15.42
N VAL A 170 -17.32 -16.33 -15.01
CA VAL A 170 -17.09 -15.99 -13.59
C VAL A 170 -18.42 -15.80 -12.85
N PHE A 171 -19.41 -15.24 -13.53
CA PHE A 171 -20.71 -14.93 -12.94
C PHE A 171 -21.75 -16.00 -13.25
N ARG A 172 -22.75 -16.11 -12.38
CA ARG A 172 -23.97 -16.89 -12.69
C ARG A 172 -24.62 -16.34 -13.97
N PRO A 173 -25.25 -17.19 -14.81
CA PRO A 173 -25.91 -16.75 -16.03
C PRO A 173 -26.86 -15.57 -15.80
N GLY A 174 -26.73 -14.53 -16.62
CA GLY A 174 -27.54 -13.31 -16.52
C GLY A 174 -27.17 -12.35 -15.37
N ARG A 175 -26.35 -12.75 -14.39
CA ARG A 175 -25.98 -11.90 -13.25
C ARG A 175 -25.09 -10.74 -13.68
N ARG A 176 -24.07 -10.99 -14.52
CA ARG A 176 -23.20 -9.92 -15.07
C ARG A 176 -24.03 -8.82 -15.76
N ALA A 177 -24.98 -9.19 -16.62
CA ALA A 177 -25.85 -8.25 -17.30
C ALA A 177 -26.83 -7.52 -16.35
N ALA A 178 -27.26 -8.15 -15.26
CA ALA A 178 -28.06 -7.49 -14.23
C ALA A 178 -27.24 -6.46 -13.45
N LEU A 179 -25.99 -6.78 -13.10
CA LEU A 179 -25.07 -5.88 -12.39
C LEU A 179 -24.71 -4.66 -13.25
N LEU A 180 -24.33 -4.89 -14.52
CA LEU A 180 -24.03 -3.80 -15.44
C LEU A 180 -25.23 -2.87 -15.63
N ARG A 181 -26.45 -3.41 -15.78
CA ARG A 181 -27.66 -2.58 -15.84
C ARG A 181 -27.88 -1.76 -14.57
N ALA A 182 -27.70 -2.36 -13.39
CA ALA A 182 -27.85 -1.63 -12.13
C ALA A 182 -26.83 -0.49 -11.98
N LEU A 183 -25.60 -0.67 -12.47
CA LEU A 183 -24.57 0.36 -12.48
C LEU A 183 -24.86 1.46 -13.52
N THR A 184 -25.32 1.08 -14.72
CA THR A 184 -25.76 2.05 -15.74
C THR A 184 -26.95 2.87 -15.25
N ASP A 185 -27.94 2.24 -14.63
CA ASP A 185 -29.09 2.95 -14.05
C ASP A 185 -28.65 3.95 -12.97
N ALA A 186 -27.65 3.59 -12.14
CA ALA A 186 -27.10 4.50 -11.14
C ALA A 186 -26.36 5.69 -11.76
N ASP A 187 -25.68 5.48 -12.89
CA ASP A 187 -24.97 6.55 -13.61
C ASP A 187 -25.95 7.45 -14.40
N ASP A 188 -27.02 6.89 -14.97
CA ASP A 188 -28.05 7.60 -15.76
C ASP A 188 -29.02 8.43 -14.90
N VAL A 189 -29.23 8.08 -13.62
CA VAL A 189 -30.06 8.86 -12.68
C VAL A 189 -29.52 10.28 -12.46
N THR A 190 -28.24 10.50 -12.79
CA THR A 190 -27.55 11.79 -12.77
C THR A 190 -28.13 12.83 -13.72
N ASP A 191 -28.77 12.43 -14.83
CA ASP A 191 -29.37 13.37 -15.80
C ASP A 191 -30.76 13.89 -15.38
N ARG A 192 -31.40 13.29 -14.37
CA ARG A 192 -32.80 13.58 -14.01
C ARG A 192 -33.05 14.04 -12.57
N ALA A 193 -32.04 14.06 -11.71
CA ALA A 193 -32.22 14.41 -10.30
C ALA A 193 -31.96 15.91 -10.02
N TRP A 194 -32.82 16.80 -10.56
CA TRP A 194 -32.86 18.23 -10.19
C TRP A 194 -34.18 18.69 -9.54
N GLN A 195 -35.03 17.77 -9.04
CA GLN A 195 -36.36 18.14 -8.53
C GLN A 195 -36.81 17.52 -7.20
N SER A 196 -35.91 17.16 -6.28
CA SER A 196 -36.38 16.94 -4.91
C SER A 196 -35.35 17.24 -3.81
N LEU A 197 -35.63 18.36 -3.15
CA LEU A 197 -35.56 18.61 -1.70
C LEU A 197 -34.22 18.96 -1.05
N SER A 198 -34.20 20.21 -0.58
CA SER A 198 -33.33 20.78 0.44
C SER A 198 -33.87 20.51 1.86
N ALA A 199 -32.92 20.44 2.80
CA ALA A 199 -32.99 20.65 4.26
C ALA A 199 -33.54 19.52 5.16
N ASP A 200 -32.67 18.90 5.98
CA ASP A 200 -32.47 19.32 7.37
C ASP A 200 -31.17 18.75 7.96
N VAL A 201 -30.46 19.58 8.74
CA VAL A 201 -29.21 19.25 9.46
C VAL A 201 -29.53 19.03 10.93
N ALA A 202 -29.05 17.93 11.50
CA ALA A 202 -28.96 17.74 12.93
C ALA A 202 -27.56 17.21 13.31
N ASP A 203 -26.87 17.97 14.15
CA ASP A 203 -25.78 17.50 15.02
C ASP A 203 -26.44 17.06 16.35
N PRO A 204 -25.95 16.01 17.06
CA PRO A 204 -24.90 16.27 18.04
C PRO A 204 -23.91 15.11 18.29
N SER A 205 -22.66 15.45 18.58
CA SER A 205 -21.72 14.68 19.45
C SER A 205 -22.28 14.60 20.92
N PRO A 206 -21.72 13.88 21.93
CA PRO A 206 -20.48 13.08 21.99
C PRO A 206 -20.58 11.77 22.83
N THR A 207 -19.50 10.97 22.90
CA THR A 207 -19.14 10.26 24.15
C THR A 207 -17.66 9.90 24.23
N LEU A 208 -16.96 10.48 25.20
CA LEU A 208 -15.61 10.12 25.65
C LEU A 208 -15.75 9.20 26.87
N ALA A 209 -15.12 8.03 26.82
CA ALA A 209 -14.97 7.16 27.99
C ALA A 209 -13.65 7.50 28.70
N LEU A 210 -13.77 8.02 29.93
CA LEU A 210 -12.68 8.13 30.89
C LEU A 210 -12.56 6.82 31.67
N SER A 211 -11.37 6.22 31.68
CA SER A 211 -10.98 5.25 32.70
C SER A 211 -9.62 5.64 33.29
N LEU A 212 -9.65 6.13 34.53
CA LEU A 212 -8.51 6.27 35.42
C LEU A 212 -8.29 4.93 36.16
N ASN A 213 -7.10 4.33 36.08
CA ASN A 213 -6.35 3.92 37.28
C ASN A 213 -4.95 3.35 37.01
N ARG A 214 -4.05 3.68 37.95
CA ARG A 214 -2.66 3.22 38.15
C ARG A 214 -1.65 3.66 37.09
N ALA A 215 -0.67 4.46 37.51
CA ALA A 215 0.54 4.76 36.76
C ALA A 215 1.36 3.48 36.56
N VAL A 216 1.00 2.73 35.53
CA VAL A 216 1.84 1.71 34.93
C VAL A 216 2.73 2.45 33.94
N THR A 217 4.04 2.36 34.10
CA THR A 217 4.97 2.81 33.06
C THR A 217 4.78 1.92 31.84
N VAL A 218 4.05 2.43 30.85
CA VAL A 218 3.90 1.81 29.53
C VAL A 218 4.93 2.45 28.63
N ASP A 219 5.90 1.66 28.19
CA ASP A 219 6.81 2.09 27.14
C ASP A 219 6.07 2.02 25.80
N ALA A 220 6.26 3.01 24.95
CA ALA A 220 5.60 3.10 23.65
C ALA A 220 6.64 2.91 22.53
N GLY A 221 6.31 2.06 21.55
CA GLY A 221 7.17 1.73 20.42
C GLY A 221 6.48 1.98 19.08
N LEU A 222 7.26 2.43 18.09
CA LEU A 222 6.81 2.51 16.70
C LEU A 222 6.82 1.11 16.09
N ALA A 223 5.73 0.72 15.44
CA ALA A 223 5.73 -0.51 14.65
C ALA A 223 6.58 -0.33 13.37
N ASP A 224 7.43 -1.32 13.09
CA ASP A 224 7.97 -1.47 11.74
C ASP A 224 6.86 -2.01 10.83
N LEU A 225 6.59 -1.26 9.76
CA LEU A 225 5.55 -1.60 8.78
C LEU A 225 6.07 -2.55 7.69
N ALA A 226 7.35 -2.88 7.66
CA ALA A 226 7.94 -3.83 6.69
C ALA A 226 7.64 -5.31 6.99
N PRO A 227 7.78 -5.81 8.24
CA PRO A 227 7.54 -7.22 8.57
C PRO A 227 6.07 -7.55 8.89
N LEU A 228 5.17 -6.58 8.76
CA LEU A 228 3.74 -6.75 8.93
C LEU A 228 3.04 -6.34 7.65
N ARG A 229 1.93 -7.01 7.36
CA ARG A 229 1.03 -6.54 6.31
C ARG A 229 0.58 -5.11 6.61
N PRO A 230 0.58 -4.23 5.60
CA PRO A 230 -0.03 -2.91 5.74
C PRO A 230 -1.49 -3.07 6.16
N ARG A 231 -2.04 -2.08 6.88
CA ARG A 231 -3.45 -2.02 7.31
C ARG A 231 -3.91 -3.05 8.36
N LEU A 232 -3.04 -3.94 8.84
CA LEU A 232 -3.39 -4.83 9.97
C LEU A 232 -3.54 -4.05 11.29
N LEU A 233 -2.52 -3.27 11.63
CA LEU A 233 -2.52 -2.43 12.82
C LEU A 233 -3.17 -1.08 12.51
N ARG A 234 -3.85 -0.51 13.50
CA ARG A 234 -4.30 0.88 13.42
C ARG A 234 -3.08 1.79 13.33
N PHE A 235 -3.12 2.72 12.37
CA PHE A 235 -2.05 3.69 12.14
C PHE A 235 -2.62 5.10 12.32
N ASP A 236 -2.24 5.75 13.42
CA ASP A 236 -2.76 7.07 13.80
C ASP A 236 -1.84 8.21 13.33
N GLY A 237 -0.63 7.89 12.87
CA GLY A 237 0.33 8.86 12.34
C GLY A 237 1.77 8.33 12.33
N PRO A 238 2.67 8.93 11.53
CA PRO A 238 4.05 8.43 11.38
C PRO A 238 4.90 8.51 12.65
N ASP A 239 4.58 9.43 13.57
CA ASP A 239 5.24 9.57 14.87
C ASP A 239 4.44 8.96 16.04
N GLU A 240 3.22 8.50 15.78
CA GLU A 240 2.36 7.91 16.82
C GLU A 240 2.76 6.45 17.08
N PRO A 241 3.04 6.06 18.33
CA PRO A 241 3.41 4.69 18.67
C PRO A 241 2.20 3.76 18.68
N GLU A 242 2.27 2.66 17.93
CA GLU A 242 1.22 1.63 17.90
C GLU A 242 1.41 0.53 18.93
N ILE A 243 2.65 0.29 19.35
CA ILE A 243 2.99 -0.81 20.25
C ILE A 243 3.07 -0.27 21.66
N SER A 244 2.19 -0.74 22.51
CA SER A 244 2.26 -0.57 23.96
C SER A 244 3.03 -1.73 24.58
N VAL A 245 4.00 -1.43 25.43
CA VAL A 245 4.82 -2.40 26.15
C VAL A 245 4.59 -2.22 27.64
N ARG A 246 4.06 -3.27 28.27
CA ARG A 246 3.76 -3.29 29.70
C ARG A 246 4.61 -4.32 30.42
N HIS A 247 5.41 -3.84 31.38
CA HIS A 247 6.25 -4.69 32.23
C HIS A 247 5.46 -5.25 33.40
N LEU A 248 5.52 -6.56 33.63
CA LEU A 248 4.78 -7.23 34.71
C LEU A 248 5.60 -7.43 35.99
N GLY A 249 6.89 -7.11 35.97
CA GLY A 249 7.80 -7.23 37.13
C GLY A 249 8.29 -8.65 37.44
N ASP A 250 7.73 -9.68 36.78
CA ASP A 250 8.11 -11.09 36.89
C ASP A 250 9.10 -11.54 35.80
N GLY A 251 9.77 -10.58 35.14
CA GLY A 251 10.58 -10.84 33.96
C GLY A 251 9.77 -11.07 32.68
N THR A 252 8.47 -10.76 32.69
CA THR A 252 7.62 -10.80 31.51
C THR A 252 7.21 -9.42 31.03
N VAL A 253 7.12 -9.27 29.71
CA VAL A 253 6.52 -8.10 29.05
C VAL A 253 5.26 -8.50 28.30
N VAL A 254 4.27 -7.62 28.30
CA VAL A 254 3.07 -7.73 27.48
C VAL A 254 3.14 -6.68 26.39
N LEU A 255 3.16 -7.12 25.14
CA LEU A 255 3.04 -6.26 23.98
C LEU A 255 1.58 -6.23 23.57
N ALA A 256 1.06 -5.04 23.23
CA ALA A 256 -0.25 -4.90 22.63
C ALA A 256 -0.28 -3.80 21.58
N ALA A 257 -1.01 -4.02 20.49
CA ALA A 257 -1.31 -3.01 19.49
C ALA A 257 -2.78 -3.10 19.06
N ALA A 258 -3.38 -1.97 18.71
CA ALA A 258 -4.75 -1.94 18.22
C ALA A 258 -4.80 -2.45 16.78
N LEU A 259 -5.77 -3.31 16.49
CA LEU A 259 -6.10 -3.70 15.12
C LEU A 259 -6.84 -2.55 14.44
N ARG A 260 -6.75 -2.51 13.12
CA ARG A 260 -7.61 -1.65 12.33
C ARG A 260 -9.06 -2.14 12.41
N ASN A 261 -10.01 -1.21 12.33
CA ASN A 261 -11.43 -1.53 12.16
C ASN A 261 -11.63 -2.43 10.92
N GLY A 262 -12.44 -3.47 11.06
CA GLY A 262 -12.80 -4.38 9.97
C GLY A 262 -11.81 -5.51 9.72
N VAL A 263 -10.70 -5.59 10.48
CA VAL A 263 -9.82 -6.76 10.45
C VAL A 263 -10.57 -7.96 11.03
N ASP A 264 -10.70 -9.02 10.22
CA ASP A 264 -11.23 -10.30 10.69
C ASP A 264 -10.15 -11.06 11.46
N GLU A 265 -10.36 -11.15 12.77
CA GLU A 265 -9.49 -11.81 13.75
C GLU A 265 -9.37 -13.33 13.53
N THR A 266 -10.28 -13.93 12.74
CA THR A 266 -10.32 -15.37 12.48
C THR A 266 -9.55 -15.80 11.22
N THR A 267 -8.98 -14.85 10.48
CA THR A 267 -8.23 -15.14 9.26
C THR A 267 -6.95 -15.93 9.56
N GLU A 268 -6.55 -16.82 8.65
CA GLU A 268 -5.27 -17.53 8.75
C GLU A 268 -4.07 -16.56 8.81
N GLN A 269 -4.25 -15.37 8.22
CA GLN A 269 -3.29 -14.26 8.25
C GLN A 269 -3.11 -13.69 9.67
N ALA A 270 -4.17 -13.67 10.48
CA ALA A 270 -4.10 -13.33 11.90
C ALA A 270 -3.41 -14.42 12.74
N ALA A 271 -3.55 -15.69 12.36
CA ALA A 271 -3.03 -16.84 13.10
C ALA A 271 -1.49 -17.00 13.03
N GLY A 272 -0.78 -16.20 12.22
CA GLY A 272 0.65 -16.31 11.98
C GLY A 272 1.52 -15.21 12.60
N ILE A 273 1.00 -14.37 13.50
CA ILE A 273 1.74 -13.20 13.99
C ILE A 273 2.46 -13.51 15.30
N PHE A 274 3.70 -13.04 15.42
CA PHE A 274 4.57 -13.21 16.58
C PHE A 274 5.00 -11.86 17.13
N ALA A 275 5.17 -11.78 18.44
CA ALA A 275 5.91 -10.71 19.09
C ALA A 275 7.38 -11.12 19.24
N VAL A 276 8.28 -10.19 18.92
CA VAL A 276 9.72 -10.34 19.13
C VAL A 276 10.22 -9.22 20.02
N VAL A 277 11.09 -9.60 20.95
CA VAL A 277 11.87 -8.70 21.80
C VAL A 277 13.33 -8.83 21.40
N ALA A 278 14.01 -7.72 21.19
CA ALA A 278 15.41 -7.64 20.80
C ALA A 278 16.21 -6.72 21.72
N ASP A 279 17.52 -6.94 21.79
CA ASP A 279 18.44 -6.01 22.46
C ASP A 279 18.47 -4.66 21.73
N ALA A 280 18.26 -3.55 22.45
CA ALA A 280 18.06 -2.23 21.85
C ALA A 280 19.32 -1.66 21.18
N ARG A 281 20.50 -2.21 21.47
CA ARG A 281 21.77 -1.72 20.93
C ARG A 281 22.15 -2.46 19.66
N SER A 282 22.05 -3.79 19.67
CA SER A 282 22.41 -4.67 18.56
C SER A 282 21.24 -4.95 17.60
N GLY A 283 20.00 -4.87 18.08
CA GLY A 283 18.83 -5.29 17.35
C GLY A 283 18.64 -6.81 17.29
N GLU A 284 19.51 -7.59 17.94
CA GLU A 284 19.42 -9.06 17.93
C GLU A 284 18.21 -9.54 18.73
N PRO A 285 17.38 -10.44 18.18
CA PRO A 285 16.26 -11.05 18.91
C PRO A 285 16.73 -11.81 20.15
N VAL A 286 16.16 -11.51 21.31
CA VAL A 286 16.46 -12.17 22.60
C VAL A 286 15.30 -13.03 23.11
N ALA A 287 14.06 -12.72 22.71
CA ALA A 287 12.88 -13.50 23.07
C ALA A 287 11.76 -13.31 22.04
N HIS A 288 10.83 -14.27 22.00
CA HIS A 288 9.63 -14.19 21.16
C HIS A 288 8.45 -14.93 21.78
N ALA A 289 7.24 -14.62 21.33
CA ALA A 289 6.03 -15.37 21.66
C ALA A 289 5.00 -15.24 20.55
N PRO A 290 4.13 -16.25 20.34
CA PRO A 290 2.98 -16.09 19.46
C PRO A 290 2.07 -14.98 19.98
N ALA A 291 1.48 -14.23 19.05
CA ALA A 291 0.47 -13.23 19.36
C ALA A 291 -0.94 -13.82 19.24
N VAL A 292 -1.87 -13.23 19.99
CA VAL A 292 -3.28 -13.56 19.96
C VAL A 292 -4.04 -12.30 19.54
N LEU A 293 -4.95 -12.45 18.57
CA LEU A 293 -5.86 -11.40 18.17
C LEU A 293 -7.19 -11.63 18.91
N ALA A 294 -7.60 -10.64 19.68
CA ALA A 294 -8.87 -10.65 20.40
C ALA A 294 -9.25 -9.22 20.78
N ASP A 295 -10.56 -8.94 20.79
CA ASP A 295 -11.14 -7.70 21.28
C ASP A 295 -10.59 -6.45 20.55
N GLY A 296 -10.36 -6.54 19.24
CA GLY A 296 -9.82 -5.46 18.42
C GLY A 296 -8.35 -5.16 18.67
N GLN A 297 -7.60 -6.10 19.26
CA GLN A 297 -6.19 -5.94 19.57
C GLN A 297 -5.38 -7.18 19.23
N ILE A 298 -4.12 -6.96 18.87
CA ILE A 298 -3.10 -8.00 18.92
C ILE A 298 -2.34 -7.91 20.23
N ARG A 299 -2.15 -9.04 20.90
CA ARG A 299 -1.47 -9.12 22.19
C ARG A 299 -0.51 -10.29 22.25
N ALA A 300 0.64 -10.11 22.88
CA ALA A 300 1.56 -11.19 23.16
C ALA A 300 2.20 -11.02 24.54
N ARG A 301 2.47 -12.14 25.20
CA ARG A 301 3.16 -12.19 26.48
C ARG A 301 4.52 -12.85 26.28
N VAL A 302 5.59 -12.09 26.41
CA VAL A 302 6.97 -12.53 26.12
C VAL A 302 7.79 -12.59 27.41
N ALA A 303 8.39 -13.74 27.69
CA ALA A 303 9.32 -13.90 28.80
C ALA A 303 10.72 -13.39 28.38
N LEU A 304 11.30 -12.47 29.16
CA LEU A 304 12.59 -11.84 28.83
C LEU A 304 13.81 -12.72 29.12
N ASN A 305 13.65 -13.82 29.85
CA ASN A 305 14.69 -14.81 30.13
C ASN A 305 16.02 -14.21 30.62
N GLY A 306 15.96 -13.15 31.44
CA GLY A 306 17.13 -12.47 31.99
C GLY A 306 17.60 -11.22 31.22
N ALA A 307 16.97 -10.86 30.11
CA ALA A 307 17.21 -9.57 29.44
C ALA A 307 16.72 -8.39 30.30
N ASP A 308 17.45 -7.27 30.26
CA ASP A 308 17.08 -6.04 30.98
C ASP A 308 15.85 -5.38 30.31
N PRO A 309 14.72 -5.22 31.02
CA PRO A 309 13.51 -4.62 30.45
C PRO A 309 13.68 -3.17 29.96
N HIS A 310 14.74 -2.47 30.39
CA HIS A 310 15.02 -1.11 29.94
C HIS A 310 15.95 -1.04 28.71
N SER A 311 16.52 -2.17 28.29
CA SER A 311 17.44 -2.26 27.16
C SER A 311 16.86 -3.06 25.99
N ILE A 312 15.54 -3.14 25.88
CA ILE A 312 14.85 -3.92 24.84
C ILE A 312 14.11 -3.07 23.82
N ARG A 313 13.91 -3.65 22.64
CA ARG A 313 13.00 -3.20 21.58
C ARG A 313 12.02 -4.30 21.27
N CYS A 314 10.83 -3.89 20.86
CA CYS A 314 9.69 -4.78 20.68
C CYS A 314 9.10 -4.56 19.28
N ALA A 315 8.68 -5.64 18.63
CA ALA A 315 7.96 -5.59 17.36
C ALA A 315 6.98 -6.76 17.22
N PHE A 316 5.99 -6.60 16.35
CA PHE A 316 5.18 -7.70 15.83
C PHE A 316 5.66 -8.04 14.42
N LEU A 317 5.65 -9.33 14.08
CA LEU A 317 6.10 -9.87 12.80
C LEU A 317 5.10 -10.89 12.28
N ASP A 318 4.87 -10.92 10.97
CA ASP A 318 4.15 -12.03 10.36
C ASP A 318 5.04 -13.29 10.25
N SER A 319 4.43 -14.44 9.97
CA SER A 319 5.10 -15.73 9.85
C SER A 319 6.04 -15.84 8.63
N THR A 320 5.96 -14.88 7.71
CA THR A 320 6.77 -14.81 6.49
C THR A 320 7.91 -13.80 6.59
N ALA A 321 8.00 -13.07 7.70
CA ALA A 321 8.99 -12.05 7.93
C ALA A 321 10.40 -12.65 7.97
N ASN A 322 11.33 -12.04 7.22
CA ASN A 322 12.73 -12.40 7.29
C ASN A 322 13.36 -11.84 8.58
N LEU A 323 13.75 -12.71 9.51
CA LEU A 323 14.37 -12.31 10.77
C LEU A 323 15.70 -11.56 10.57
N ASP A 324 16.44 -11.87 9.51
CA ASP A 324 17.70 -11.18 9.19
C ASP A 324 17.47 -9.74 8.69
N ALA A 325 16.23 -9.42 8.30
CA ALA A 325 15.84 -8.09 7.85
C ALA A 325 15.21 -7.24 8.97
N LEU A 326 15.23 -7.71 10.23
CA LEU A 326 14.67 -6.99 11.37
C LEU A 326 15.41 -5.68 11.64
N ARG A 327 14.63 -4.60 11.81
CA ARG A 327 15.16 -3.24 11.96
C ARG A 327 15.01 -2.71 13.38
N LEU A 328 15.52 -3.47 14.34
CA LEU A 328 15.39 -3.16 15.77
C LEU A 328 16.62 -2.48 16.38
N ASP A 329 17.72 -2.37 15.63
CA ASP A 329 18.89 -1.58 16.01
C ASP A 329 18.64 -0.06 15.84
N PRO A 330 19.51 0.84 16.35
CA PRO A 330 19.32 2.28 16.23
C PRO A 330 19.25 2.83 14.80
N THR A 331 19.94 2.21 13.84
CA THR A 331 19.86 2.56 12.40
C THR A 331 18.54 2.08 11.83
N GLY A 332 18.15 0.84 12.13
CA GLY A 332 16.91 0.21 11.72
C GLY A 332 15.72 1.05 12.15
N ILE A 333 15.66 1.48 13.41
CA ILE A 333 14.60 2.35 13.92
C ILE A 333 14.55 3.70 13.19
N ALA A 334 15.71 4.29 12.87
CA ALA A 334 15.75 5.53 12.09
C ALA A 334 15.21 5.32 10.66
N LEU A 335 15.53 4.19 10.03
CA LEU A 335 14.99 3.81 8.73
C LEU A 335 13.49 3.49 8.79
N THR A 336 13.03 2.82 9.84
CA THR A 336 11.61 2.57 10.11
C THR A 336 10.83 3.87 10.21
N ARG A 337 11.36 4.87 10.92
CA ARG A 337 10.72 6.19 11.00
C ARG A 337 10.65 6.87 9.63
N ILE A 338 11.73 6.82 8.85
CA ILE A 338 11.76 7.32 7.46
C ILE A 338 10.68 6.63 6.62
N ASP A 339 10.60 5.30 6.68
CA ASP A 339 9.62 4.51 5.94
C ASP A 339 8.19 4.88 6.32
N ARG A 340 7.89 5.07 7.62
CA ARG A 340 6.56 5.46 8.09
C ARG A 340 6.12 6.79 7.49
N TYR A 341 7.00 7.79 7.49
CA TYR A 341 6.73 9.06 6.82
C TYR A 341 6.57 8.91 5.30
N CYS A 342 7.39 8.08 4.64
CA CYS A 342 7.22 7.77 3.21
C CYS A 342 5.82 7.22 2.91
N ARG A 343 5.40 6.17 3.62
CA ARG A 343 4.11 5.52 3.40
C ARG A 343 2.94 6.44 3.73
N TYR A 344 3.07 7.25 4.78
CA TYR A 344 2.08 8.24 5.15
C TYR A 344 1.94 9.33 4.08
N ALA A 345 3.05 9.92 3.64
CA ALA A 345 3.05 10.92 2.58
C ALA A 345 2.43 10.38 1.29
N TRP A 346 2.81 9.15 0.91
CA TRP A 346 2.31 8.50 -0.29
C TRP A 346 0.80 8.21 -0.20
N SER A 347 0.32 7.69 0.94
CA SER A 347 -1.10 7.42 1.15
C SER A 347 -1.95 8.70 1.12
N GLN A 348 -1.46 9.79 1.72
CA GLN A 348 -2.15 11.08 1.72
C GLN A 348 -2.18 11.72 0.32
N HIS A 349 -1.10 11.60 -0.46
CA HIS A 349 -1.06 12.05 -1.85
C HIS A 349 -2.07 11.31 -2.72
N ARG A 350 -2.19 9.99 -2.53
CA ARG A 350 -3.18 9.18 -3.25
C ARG A 350 -4.61 9.44 -2.80
N LEU A 351 -4.84 9.66 -1.51
CA LEU A 351 -6.14 10.11 -0.99
C LEU A 351 -6.56 11.44 -1.63
N ALA A 352 -5.65 12.42 -1.75
CA ALA A 352 -5.93 13.66 -2.46
C ALA A 352 -6.31 13.41 -3.93
N GLY A 353 -5.66 12.46 -4.60
CA GLY A 353 -6.00 12.02 -5.96
C GLY A 353 -7.40 11.40 -6.03
N ALA A 354 -7.73 10.50 -5.10
CA ALA A 354 -9.03 9.84 -5.02
C ALA A 354 -10.16 10.83 -4.74
N LEU A 355 -9.98 11.77 -3.80
CA LEU A 355 -10.95 12.83 -3.49
C LEU A 355 -11.24 13.70 -4.72
N ARG A 356 -10.21 14.06 -5.49
CA ARG A 356 -10.38 14.84 -6.73
C ARG A 356 -11.02 14.02 -7.85
N ALA A 357 -10.68 12.74 -7.93
CA ALA A 357 -11.19 11.83 -8.96
C ALA A 357 -12.61 11.33 -8.68
N ALA A 358 -13.06 11.31 -7.42
CA ALA A 358 -14.40 10.84 -7.06
C ALA A 358 -15.52 11.80 -7.50
N LEU A 359 -15.18 13.04 -7.86
CA LEU A 359 -16.12 14.05 -8.33
C LEU A 359 -16.69 13.70 -9.71
N GLY A 360 -18.01 13.81 -9.85
CA GLY A 360 -18.77 13.55 -11.08
C GLY A 360 -19.78 14.66 -11.40
N ALA A 361 -20.47 14.51 -12.54
CA ALA A 361 -21.45 15.49 -13.03
C ALA A 361 -22.65 15.71 -12.09
N GLY A 362 -22.93 14.74 -11.21
CA GLY A 362 -24.01 14.81 -10.21
C GLY A 362 -23.68 15.59 -8.96
N ASN A 363 -22.41 15.95 -8.73
CA ASN A 363 -22.03 16.63 -7.49
C ASN A 363 -22.46 18.09 -7.47
N THR A 364 -22.95 18.53 -6.32
CA THR A 364 -23.26 19.94 -6.07
C THR A 364 -21.99 20.77 -5.95
N ALA A 365 -22.07 22.08 -6.20
CA ALA A 365 -20.94 22.99 -6.00
C ALA A 365 -20.35 22.88 -4.57
N ALA A 366 -21.20 22.73 -3.55
CA ALA A 366 -20.75 22.59 -2.16
C ALA A 366 -20.01 21.26 -1.89
N GLU A 367 -20.39 20.16 -2.56
CA GLU A 367 -19.67 18.89 -2.49
C GLU A 367 -18.33 18.96 -3.20
N ILE A 368 -18.30 19.60 -4.38
CA ILE A 368 -17.07 19.85 -5.13
C ILE A 368 -16.10 20.68 -4.27
N ASP A 369 -16.55 21.78 -3.68
CA ASP A 369 -15.73 22.64 -2.83
C ASP A 369 -15.20 21.88 -1.59
N ARG A 370 -16.06 21.06 -0.96
CA ARG A 370 -15.66 20.25 0.20
C ARG A 370 -14.60 19.19 -0.17
N ALA A 371 -14.80 18.50 -1.28
CA ALA A 371 -13.85 17.50 -1.78
C ALA A 371 -12.51 18.14 -2.18
N GLN A 372 -12.55 19.32 -2.81
CA GLN A 372 -11.34 20.09 -3.13
C GLN A 372 -10.59 20.51 -1.87
N ALA A 373 -11.28 21.06 -0.86
CA ALA A 373 -10.66 21.44 0.40
C ALA A 373 -10.07 20.24 1.16
N ALA A 374 -10.76 19.10 1.17
CA ALA A 374 -10.26 17.86 1.74
C ALA A 374 -9.02 17.34 0.99
N ALA A 375 -9.05 17.38 -0.35
CA ALA A 375 -7.92 16.98 -1.18
C ALA A 375 -6.70 17.89 -0.98
N ASP A 376 -6.90 19.20 -0.86
CA ASP A 376 -5.83 20.16 -0.60
C ASP A 376 -5.21 19.96 0.78
N THR A 377 -6.04 19.63 1.77
CA THR A 377 -5.57 19.26 3.12
C THR A 377 -4.71 18.00 3.08
N ALA A 378 -5.18 16.93 2.43
CA ALA A 378 -4.43 15.69 2.26
C ALA A 378 -3.12 15.90 1.49
N LEU A 379 -3.13 16.74 0.45
CA LEU A 379 -1.95 17.09 -0.32
C LEU A 379 -0.92 17.86 0.53
N SER A 380 -1.35 18.83 1.35
CA SER A 380 -0.45 19.55 2.26
C SER A 380 0.21 18.59 3.26
N ILE A 381 -0.57 17.68 3.85
CA ILE A 381 -0.04 16.67 4.77
C ILE A 381 0.99 15.76 4.06
N ALA A 382 0.73 15.39 2.81
CA ALA A 382 1.65 14.59 2.01
C ALA A 382 3.00 15.29 1.79
N VAL A 383 2.97 16.59 1.45
CA VAL A 383 4.17 17.40 1.26
C VAL A 383 4.98 17.52 2.54
N ASP A 384 4.34 17.87 3.66
CA ASP A 384 5.01 18.03 4.96
C ASP A 384 5.68 16.73 5.42
N ALA A 385 5.01 15.60 5.22
CA ALA A 385 5.56 14.28 5.53
C ALA A 385 6.73 13.89 4.61
N ALA A 386 6.66 14.20 3.32
CA ALA A 386 7.74 13.96 2.37
C ALA A 386 8.99 14.82 2.68
N ASP A 387 8.79 16.08 3.06
CA ASP A 387 9.88 16.97 3.50
C ASP A 387 10.53 16.48 4.80
N THR A 388 9.71 16.03 5.75
CA THR A 388 10.20 15.42 6.99
C THR A 388 11.07 14.20 6.70
N THR A 389 10.64 13.34 5.78
CA THR A 389 11.41 12.17 5.35
C THR A 389 12.79 12.56 4.80
N LEU A 390 12.83 13.58 3.92
CA LEU A 390 14.07 14.08 3.33
C LEU A 390 15.00 14.70 4.40
N GLY A 391 14.44 15.37 5.41
CA GLY A 391 15.16 15.84 6.59
C GLY A 391 15.80 14.68 7.37
N LEU A 392 15.02 13.66 7.69
CA LEU A 392 15.45 12.49 8.46
C LEU A 392 16.57 11.71 7.75
N VAL A 393 16.44 11.42 6.45
CA VAL A 393 17.49 10.70 5.70
C VAL A 393 18.80 11.51 5.63
N ARG A 394 18.72 12.83 5.48
CA ARG A 394 19.90 13.72 5.48
C ARG A 394 20.58 13.73 6.84
N GLN A 395 19.82 13.75 7.93
CA GLN A 395 20.34 13.64 9.29
C GLN A 395 21.01 12.29 9.53
N LEU A 396 20.39 11.19 9.10
CA LEU A 396 20.95 9.85 9.22
C LEU A 396 22.27 9.72 8.45
N ARG A 397 22.32 10.24 7.22
CA ARG A 397 23.53 10.25 6.39
C ARG A 397 24.69 11.00 7.03
N ARG A 398 24.43 12.15 7.70
CA ARG A 398 25.47 12.90 8.42
C ARG A 398 26.07 12.12 9.59
N LYS A 399 25.33 11.17 10.17
CA LYS A 399 25.76 10.36 11.33
C LYS A 399 26.49 9.06 10.94
N ARG A 400 26.54 8.68 9.66
CA ARG A 400 27.04 7.38 9.20
C ARG A 400 28.18 7.52 8.18
N ARG A 401 29.13 6.57 8.22
CA ARG A 401 30.31 6.52 7.34
C ARG A 401 30.04 5.86 5.98
N ASP A 402 29.08 4.95 5.90
CA ASP A 402 28.64 4.37 4.63
C ASP A 402 27.53 5.23 4.03
N THR A 403 27.81 5.84 2.87
CA THR A 403 27.04 6.98 2.35
C THR A 403 26.37 6.70 1.01
N THR A 404 26.75 5.64 0.29
CA THR A 404 26.30 5.45 -1.10
C THR A 404 24.83 5.10 -1.16
N ASP A 405 24.37 4.12 -0.39
CA ASP A 405 22.96 3.72 -0.38
C ASP A 405 22.05 4.78 0.25
N LEU A 406 22.52 5.44 1.30
CA LEU A 406 21.83 6.60 1.88
C LEU A 406 21.80 7.80 0.93
N ALA A 407 22.81 7.98 0.07
CA ALA A 407 22.81 9.02 -0.96
C ALA A 407 21.82 8.69 -2.08
N ARG A 408 21.81 7.45 -2.58
CA ARG A 408 20.83 6.96 -3.55
C ARG A 408 19.40 7.09 -3.01
N ARG A 409 19.19 6.72 -1.75
CA ARG A 409 17.90 6.87 -1.07
C ARG A 409 17.50 8.33 -0.91
N ALA A 410 18.42 9.22 -0.50
CA ALA A 410 18.13 10.64 -0.42
C ALA A 410 17.77 11.26 -1.78
N ALA A 411 18.41 10.82 -2.87
CA ALA A 411 18.06 11.25 -4.23
C ALA A 411 16.66 10.74 -4.65
N ALA A 412 16.31 9.50 -4.30
CA ALA A 412 14.98 8.95 -4.51
C ALA A 412 13.91 9.72 -3.73
N LEU A 413 14.16 10.00 -2.44
CA LEU A 413 13.28 10.78 -1.59
C LEU A 413 13.10 12.22 -2.05
N ASN A 414 14.12 12.84 -2.65
CA ASN A 414 13.96 14.16 -3.25
C ASN A 414 12.97 14.13 -4.42
N ARG A 415 13.08 13.13 -5.31
CA ARG A 415 12.10 12.97 -6.41
C ARG A 415 10.71 12.64 -5.90
N PHE A 416 10.62 11.82 -4.86
CA PHE A 416 9.34 11.49 -4.22
C PHE A 416 8.68 12.73 -3.63
N ARG A 417 9.43 13.59 -2.95
CA ARG A 417 8.93 14.90 -2.49
C ARG A 417 8.41 15.74 -3.65
N ASP A 418 9.14 15.80 -4.76
CA ASP A 418 8.70 16.55 -5.94
C ASP A 418 7.38 15.99 -6.52
N VAL A 419 7.15 14.67 -6.44
CA VAL A 419 5.86 14.05 -6.77
C VAL A 419 4.77 14.45 -5.77
N CYS A 420 5.04 14.39 -4.47
CA CYS A 420 4.07 14.77 -3.44
C CYS A 420 3.67 16.26 -3.54
N ALA A 421 4.57 17.12 -4.02
CA ALA A 421 4.29 18.54 -4.25
C ALA A 421 3.50 18.81 -5.53
N ALA A 422 3.49 17.87 -6.48
CA ALA A 422 2.72 17.98 -7.71
C ALA A 422 1.26 17.52 -7.49
N PRO A 423 0.29 18.08 -8.24
CA PRO A 423 -1.07 17.57 -8.22
C PRO A 423 -1.10 16.05 -8.50
N PRO A 424 -1.84 15.27 -7.70
CA PRO A 424 -1.92 13.82 -7.89
C PRO A 424 -2.60 13.49 -9.22
N ALA A 425 -2.23 12.35 -9.80
CA ALA A 425 -2.94 11.81 -10.96
C ALA A 425 -4.38 11.46 -10.57
N VAL A 426 -5.35 11.92 -11.36
CA VAL A 426 -6.78 11.63 -11.16
C VAL A 426 -7.32 10.57 -12.13
N ALA A 427 -6.51 10.16 -13.11
CA ALA A 427 -6.87 9.21 -14.15
C ALA A 427 -5.63 8.46 -14.66
N GLY A 428 -5.85 7.49 -15.56
CA GLY A 428 -4.78 6.70 -16.19
C GLY A 428 -4.23 5.59 -15.29
N PRO A 429 -3.12 4.95 -15.71
CA PRO A 429 -2.63 3.73 -15.07
C PRO A 429 -2.13 3.94 -13.64
N THR A 430 -1.68 5.15 -13.30
CA THR A 430 -1.15 5.53 -11.98
C THR A 430 -2.17 6.28 -11.11
N GLY A 431 -3.36 6.58 -11.65
CA GLY A 431 -4.45 7.23 -10.93
C GLY A 431 -5.04 6.35 -9.83
N PRO A 432 -6.14 6.81 -9.18
CA PRO A 432 -6.76 6.10 -8.08
C PRO A 432 -7.24 4.70 -8.48
N THR A 433 -7.17 3.78 -7.53
CA THR A 433 -7.73 2.43 -7.63
C THR A 433 -9.24 2.44 -7.33
N LEU A 434 -9.96 1.38 -7.72
CA LEU A 434 -11.37 1.25 -7.34
C LEU A 434 -11.52 1.25 -5.81
N ALA A 435 -10.65 0.54 -5.10
CA ALA A 435 -10.64 0.52 -3.64
C ALA A 435 -10.48 1.91 -3.01
N GLU A 436 -9.60 2.75 -3.57
CA GLU A 436 -9.43 4.13 -3.11
C GLU A 436 -10.66 4.99 -3.42
N LEU A 437 -11.26 4.85 -4.60
CA LEU A 437 -12.50 5.55 -4.95
C LEU A 437 -13.67 5.13 -4.04
N CYS A 438 -13.82 3.84 -3.75
CA CYS A 438 -14.81 3.33 -2.82
C CYS A 438 -14.59 3.87 -1.40
N SER A 439 -13.33 3.95 -0.94
CA SER A 439 -13.03 4.48 0.40
C SER A 439 -13.44 5.94 0.61
N VAL A 440 -13.52 6.72 -0.48
CA VAL A 440 -13.98 8.12 -0.48
C VAL A 440 -15.49 8.22 -0.69
N ALA A 441 -16.06 7.36 -1.55
CA ALA A 441 -17.47 7.42 -1.90
C ALA A 441 -18.40 6.76 -0.86
N LEU A 442 -17.89 5.81 -0.09
CA LEU A 442 -18.67 5.01 0.88
C LEU A 442 -18.23 5.23 2.34
N GLY A 443 -17.13 5.94 2.56
CA GLY A 443 -16.60 6.30 3.89
C GLY A 443 -17.01 7.72 4.27
#